data_AF-A0A4Z0M247-F1
#
_entry.id   AF-A0A4Z0M247-F1
#
_cell.length_a   1.000
_cell.length_b   1.000
_cell.length_c   1.000
_cell.angle_alpha   90.00
_cell.angle_beta   90.00
_cell.angle_gamma   90.00
#
_symmetry.space_group_name_H-M   'P 1'
#
loop_
_entity.id
_entity.type
_entity.pdbx_description
1 polymer ?
#
loop_
_entity_poly.entity_id
_entity_poly.type
_entity_poly.pdbx_seq_one_letter_code
_entity_poly.pdbx_strand_id
1 'polypeptide(L)'
;MKSLLRNVTAPLALLLAVATPASLAQDDTSLSSDWMELVKGQKSESMGVELRDIQPGAEAGTQTVTFAVPKSSVRDPDDIEEVIVVGRKPDSVELPKLNIQYKWLRDYDNDNYGLVITLGEGNWPIRLFMNSRPGYVN
;
A
#
# COMPACT_ATOMS: atom_id res chain seq x y z
N MET A 1 27.59 37.73 71.49
CA MET A 1 28.80 36.92 71.22
C MET A 1 28.41 35.70 70.40
N LYS A 2 29.10 35.50 69.26
CA LYS A 2 29.26 34.26 68.43
C LYS A 2 28.00 33.69 67.73
N SER A 3 27.86 33.75 66.39
CA SER A 3 28.60 33.03 65.33
C SER A 3 28.35 31.51 65.38
N LEU A 4 28.02 30.72 64.35
CA LEU A 4 27.73 30.87 62.91
C LEU A 4 27.31 29.46 62.41
N LEU A 5 26.86 29.40 61.15
CA LEU A 5 26.80 28.24 60.21
C LEU A 5 25.57 27.31 60.36
N ARG A 6 24.58 27.43 59.46
CA ARG A 6 24.50 26.91 58.06
C ARG A 6 24.38 25.38 58.02
N ASN A 7 23.18 24.88 57.75
CA ASN A 7 22.97 23.61 57.06
C ASN A 7 22.06 23.83 55.84
N VAL A 8 22.54 23.35 54.70
CA VAL A 8 21.92 23.37 53.37
C VAL A 8 21.06 22.11 53.24
N THR A 9 19.82 22.19 52.74
CA THR A 9 19.16 20.99 52.19
C THR A 9 18.09 21.30 51.14
N ALA A 10 18.41 20.88 49.90
CA ALA A 10 17.60 20.40 48.78
C ALA A 10 16.50 21.28 48.12
N PRO A 11 16.62 21.57 46.80
CA PRO A 11 15.46 21.90 45.96
C PRO A 11 14.74 20.62 45.53
N LEU A 12 13.44 20.53 45.81
CA LEU A 12 12.54 19.46 45.37
C LEU A 12 12.25 19.66 43.87
N ALA A 13 12.83 18.80 43.02
CA ALA A 13 12.58 18.79 41.59
C ALA A 13 11.17 18.25 41.30
N LEU A 14 10.29 19.13 40.81
CA LEU A 14 8.95 18.80 40.35
C LEU A 14 9.06 18.13 38.96
N LEU A 15 8.93 16.80 38.90
CA LEU A 15 8.84 16.07 37.63
C LEU A 15 7.50 16.41 36.94
N LEU A 16 7.56 17.14 35.83
CA LEU A 16 6.45 17.21 34.87
C LEU A 16 6.31 15.84 34.20
N ALA A 17 5.25 15.11 34.55
CA ALA A 17 4.81 13.96 33.77
C ALA A 17 4.23 14.47 32.43
N VAL A 18 5.06 14.47 31.39
CA VAL A 18 4.60 14.67 30.02
C VAL A 18 3.79 13.43 29.64
N ALA A 19 2.46 13.56 29.66
CA ALA A 19 1.58 12.57 29.08
C ALA A 19 1.83 12.57 27.56
N THR A 20 2.63 11.62 27.09
CA THR A 20 2.73 11.32 25.66
C THR A 20 1.37 10.78 25.21
N PRO A 21 0.69 11.40 24.22
CA PRO A 21 -0.38 10.71 23.55
C PRO A 21 0.23 9.48 22.89
N ALA A 22 -0.14 8.29 23.37
CA ALA A 22 0.06 7.08 22.62
C ALA A 22 -0.76 7.23 21.33
N SER A 23 -0.09 7.61 20.24
CA SER A 23 -0.65 7.45 18.91
C SER A 23 -1.02 5.98 18.78
N LEU A 24 -2.31 5.67 18.87
CA LEU A 24 -2.86 4.40 18.43
C LEU A 24 -2.54 4.31 16.95
N ALA A 25 -1.48 3.58 16.60
CA ALA A 25 -1.30 3.07 15.26
C ALA A 25 -2.58 2.29 14.94
N GLN A 26 -3.41 2.83 14.04
CA GLN A 26 -4.47 2.05 13.44
C GLN A 26 -3.79 0.93 12.68
N ASP A 27 -4.21 -0.32 12.90
CA ASP A 27 -3.67 -1.47 12.18
C ASP A 27 -3.80 -1.24 10.66
N ASP A 28 -2.67 -0.93 10.02
CA ASP A 28 -2.51 -0.75 8.57
C ASP A 28 -2.66 -2.11 7.86
N THR A 29 -3.89 -2.58 7.68
CA THR A 29 -4.16 -3.78 6.85
C THR A 29 -4.39 -3.43 5.37
N SER A 30 -4.04 -2.21 4.95
CA SER A 30 -4.18 -1.74 3.57
C SER A 30 -2.82 -1.40 2.98
N LEU A 31 -2.39 -2.15 1.96
CA LEU A 31 -1.21 -1.84 1.16
C LEU A 31 -1.61 -1.00 -0.06
N SER A 32 -0.83 0.02 -0.41
CA SER A 32 -1.11 0.84 -1.59
C SER A 32 0.12 1.16 -2.41
N SER A 33 -0.01 1.04 -3.74
CA SER A 33 1.04 1.47 -4.67
C SER A 33 1.09 3.00 -4.77
N ASP A 34 2.15 3.50 -5.38
CA ASP A 34 2.15 4.85 -5.93
C ASP A 34 1.26 4.92 -7.19
N TRP A 35 1.16 6.10 -7.79
CA TRP A 35 0.59 6.20 -9.14
C TRP A 35 1.52 5.53 -10.14
N MET A 36 0.98 4.58 -10.90
CA MET A 36 1.70 3.80 -11.89
C MET A 36 1.12 4.07 -13.27
N GLU A 37 1.94 4.56 -14.19
CA GLU A 37 1.62 4.58 -15.62
C GLU A 37 1.45 3.14 -16.12
N LEU A 38 0.53 2.90 -17.06
CA LEU A 38 0.34 1.60 -17.69
C LEU A 38 1.39 1.35 -18.78
N VAL A 39 2.67 1.36 -18.37
CA VAL A 39 3.83 1.14 -19.23
C VAL A 39 4.63 -0.05 -18.72
N LYS A 40 4.95 -0.98 -19.60
CA LYS A 40 5.73 -2.18 -19.27
C LYS A 40 7.09 -1.80 -18.68
N GLY A 41 7.45 -2.44 -17.57
CA GLY A 41 8.65 -2.16 -16.77
C GLY A 41 8.46 -1.07 -15.72
N GLN A 42 7.30 -0.39 -15.67
CA GLN A 42 7.06 0.62 -14.65
C GLN A 42 6.91 -0.03 -13.28
N LYS A 43 7.64 0.49 -12.30
CA LYS A 43 7.70 -0.05 -10.94
C LYS A 43 7.24 0.99 -9.92
N SER A 44 6.39 0.57 -8.99
CA SER A 44 6.02 1.34 -7.81
C SER A 44 7.23 1.44 -6.88
N GLU A 45 7.52 2.63 -6.37
CA GLU A 45 8.59 2.83 -5.40
C GLU A 45 8.17 2.33 -4.01
N SER A 46 6.91 2.56 -3.62
CA SER A 46 6.36 2.18 -2.32
C SER A 46 6.30 0.67 -2.08
N MET A 47 5.83 -0.11 -3.08
CA MET A 47 5.57 -1.55 -2.94
C MET A 47 6.44 -2.43 -3.83
N GLY A 48 7.29 -1.84 -4.68
CA GLY A 48 8.08 -2.60 -5.66
C GLY A 48 7.25 -3.36 -6.71
N VAL A 49 5.94 -3.13 -6.79
CA VAL A 49 5.05 -3.73 -7.79
C VAL A 49 5.46 -3.25 -9.17
N GLU A 50 5.63 -4.17 -10.13
CA GLU A 50 6.09 -3.85 -11.47
C GLU A 50 5.08 -4.29 -12.52
N LEU A 51 4.76 -3.42 -13.47
CA LEU A 51 3.93 -3.79 -14.61
C LEU A 51 4.75 -4.62 -15.59
N ARG A 52 4.40 -5.90 -15.75
CA ARG A 52 5.13 -6.85 -16.58
C ARG A 52 4.55 -7.02 -17.96
N ASP A 53 3.23 -6.90 -18.11
CA ASP A 53 2.61 -7.13 -19.40
C ASP A 53 1.27 -6.43 -19.56
N ILE A 54 0.96 -6.08 -20.80
CA ILE A 54 -0.33 -5.52 -21.23
C ILE A 54 -0.75 -6.26 -22.49
N GLN A 55 -1.92 -6.87 -22.46
CA GLN A 55 -2.48 -7.61 -23.59
C GLN A 55 -3.92 -7.13 -23.86
N PRO A 56 -4.41 -7.24 -25.11
CA PRO A 56 -5.84 -7.08 -25.38
C PRO A 56 -6.67 -8.00 -24.48
N GLY A 57 -7.79 -7.48 -23.98
CA GLY A 57 -8.72 -8.25 -23.16
C GLY A 57 -9.62 -9.14 -24.01
N ALA A 58 -10.34 -10.05 -23.35
CA ALA A 58 -11.27 -10.96 -24.04
C ALA A 58 -12.49 -10.22 -24.63
N GLU A 59 -12.86 -9.08 -24.06
CA GLU A 59 -13.97 -8.24 -24.49
C GLU A 59 -13.45 -7.00 -25.24
N ALA A 60 -14.19 -6.55 -26.25
CA ALA A 60 -13.84 -5.34 -27.00
C ALA A 60 -13.76 -4.12 -26.07
N GLY A 61 -12.69 -3.33 -26.19
CA GLY A 61 -12.44 -2.16 -25.34
C GLY A 61 -11.93 -2.50 -23.93
N THR A 62 -11.44 -3.73 -23.72
CA THR A 62 -10.77 -4.14 -22.48
C THR A 62 -9.32 -4.54 -22.75
N GLN A 63 -8.51 -4.50 -21.70
CA GLN A 63 -7.13 -4.97 -21.68
C GLN A 63 -6.86 -5.74 -20.39
N THR A 64 -5.95 -6.70 -20.48
CA THR A 64 -5.44 -7.47 -19.35
C THR A 64 -4.04 -6.97 -19.01
N VAL A 65 -3.84 -6.53 -17.78
CA VAL A 65 -2.55 -6.05 -17.28
C VAL A 65 -2.04 -7.04 -16.23
N THR A 66 -0.77 -7.42 -16.34
CA THR A 66 -0.11 -8.31 -15.39
C THR A 66 0.95 -7.56 -14.61
N PHE A 67 0.84 -7.59 -13.28
CA PHE A 67 1.81 -7.03 -12.35
C PHE A 67 2.61 -8.14 -11.68
N ALA A 68 3.91 -7.93 -11.50
CA ALA A 68 4.73 -8.67 -10.55
C ALA A 68 4.66 -7.95 -9.19
N VAL A 69 4.14 -8.64 -8.18
CA VAL A 69 4.04 -8.14 -6.82
C VAL A 69 5.08 -8.87 -5.96
N PRO A 70 6.06 -8.17 -5.36
CA PRO A 70 7.09 -8.82 -4.57
C PRO A 70 6.50 -9.61 -3.39
N LYS A 71 6.97 -10.85 -3.18
CA LYS A 71 6.62 -11.68 -2.00
C LYS A 71 7.09 -11.06 -0.69
N SER A 72 8.00 -10.09 -0.74
CA SER A 72 8.41 -9.27 0.40
C SER A 72 7.38 -8.21 0.79
N SER A 73 6.48 -7.84 -0.13
CA SER A 73 5.46 -6.79 0.07
C SER A 73 4.09 -7.36 0.42
N VAL A 74 3.77 -8.56 -0.08
CA VAL A 74 2.57 -9.33 0.28
C VAL A 74 3.03 -10.70 0.74
N ARG A 75 2.68 -11.10 1.98
CA ARG A 75 3.14 -12.38 2.56
C ARG A 75 2.39 -13.59 1.98
N ASP A 76 1.08 -13.46 1.84
CA ASP A 76 0.22 -14.45 1.19
C ASP A 76 -0.90 -13.72 0.41
N PRO A 77 -1.06 -13.92 -0.91
CA PRO A 77 -2.13 -13.30 -1.67
C PRO A 77 -3.53 -13.76 -1.24
N ASP A 78 -3.68 -14.88 -0.53
CA ASP A 78 -4.98 -15.30 0.02
C ASP A 78 -5.45 -14.44 1.20
N ASP A 79 -4.52 -13.76 1.87
CA ASP A 79 -4.85 -12.80 2.93
C ASP A 79 -5.41 -11.49 2.33
N ILE A 80 -5.30 -11.29 1.00
CA ILE A 80 -5.83 -10.13 0.28
C ILE A 80 -7.27 -10.41 -0.19
N GLU A 81 -8.21 -9.79 0.51
CA GLU A 81 -9.65 -9.97 0.26
C GLU A 81 -10.13 -9.12 -0.92
N GLU A 82 -9.51 -7.96 -1.13
CA GLU A 82 -9.95 -7.00 -2.15
C GLU A 82 -8.75 -6.30 -2.80
N VAL A 83 -8.81 -6.20 -4.14
CA VAL A 83 -7.93 -5.35 -4.94
C VAL A 83 -8.76 -4.24 -5.56
N ILE A 84 -8.54 -3.00 -5.12
CA ILE A 84 -9.18 -1.81 -5.70
C ILE A 84 -8.19 -1.17 -6.67
N VAL A 85 -8.67 -0.91 -7.89
CA VAL A 85 -7.89 -0.20 -8.93
C VAL A 85 -8.51 1.16 -9.16
N VAL A 86 -7.77 2.21 -8.83
CA VAL A 86 -8.19 3.59 -9.05
C VAL A 86 -7.44 4.15 -10.24
N GLY A 87 -8.16 4.47 -11.31
CA GLY A 87 -7.60 5.19 -12.46
C GLY A 87 -7.68 6.70 -12.26
N ARG A 88 -6.61 7.42 -12.58
CA ARG A 88 -6.63 8.88 -12.70
C ARG A 88 -7.08 9.25 -14.12
N LYS A 89 -8.29 9.80 -14.22
CA LYS A 89 -8.82 10.35 -15.48
C LYS A 89 -7.93 11.50 -15.99
N PRO A 90 -7.47 11.47 -17.25
CA PRO A 90 -7.00 12.61 -18.01
C PRO A 90 -8.17 13.43 -18.50
N ASP A 91 -7.91 14.71 -18.78
CA ASP A 91 -8.93 15.74 -18.94
C ASP A 91 -10.00 15.46 -20.04
N SER A 92 -9.82 14.48 -20.93
CA SER A 92 -10.61 14.38 -22.17
C SER A 92 -11.53 13.16 -22.38
N VAL A 93 -11.70 12.20 -21.46
CA VAL A 93 -12.49 10.97 -21.79
C VAL A 93 -13.42 10.49 -20.66
N GLU A 94 -14.60 9.96 -21.00
CA GLU A 94 -15.49 9.24 -20.08
C GLU A 94 -14.87 7.88 -19.67
N LEU A 95 -14.91 7.57 -18.37
CA LEU A 95 -14.45 6.26 -17.90
C LEU A 95 -15.40 5.18 -18.43
N PRO A 96 -14.93 4.18 -19.20
CA PRO A 96 -15.74 2.99 -19.39
C PRO A 96 -16.05 2.40 -18.00
N LYS A 97 -17.23 1.80 -17.82
CA LYS A 97 -17.57 1.10 -16.58
C LYS A 97 -16.50 0.03 -16.34
N LEU A 98 -15.64 0.27 -15.36
CA LEU A 98 -14.55 -0.63 -15.00
C LEU A 98 -15.16 -1.82 -14.25
N ASN A 99 -15.58 -2.85 -14.97
CA ASN A 99 -15.81 -4.16 -14.35
C ASN A 99 -14.43 -4.78 -14.08
N ILE A 100 -13.82 -4.40 -12.96
CA ILE A 100 -12.47 -4.82 -12.59
C ILE A 100 -12.56 -6.27 -12.14
N GLN A 101 -11.88 -7.15 -12.86
CA GLN A 101 -11.65 -8.53 -12.45
C GLN A 101 -10.17 -8.68 -12.15
N TYR A 102 -9.84 -9.42 -11.08
CA TYR A 102 -8.45 -9.71 -10.75
C TYR A 102 -8.24 -11.18 -10.41
N LYS A 103 -7.00 -11.63 -10.60
CA LYS A 103 -6.57 -12.98 -10.26
C LYS A 103 -5.11 -12.96 -9.80
N TRP A 104 -4.83 -13.73 -8.76
CA TRP A 104 -3.47 -13.99 -8.29
C TRP A 104 -2.89 -15.28 -8.90
N LEU A 105 -1.60 -15.24 -9.25
CA LEU A 105 -0.78 -16.35 -9.71
C LEU A 105 0.34 -16.56 -8.69
N ARG A 106 0.31 -17.67 -7.95
CA ARG A 106 1.30 -17.95 -6.90
C ARG A 106 2.69 -18.24 -7.43
N ASP A 107 2.74 -19.04 -8.49
CA ASP A 107 3.98 -19.54 -9.10
C ASP A 107 4.36 -18.70 -10.32
N TYR A 108 4.20 -17.37 -10.21
CA TYR A 108 4.55 -16.46 -11.31
C TYR A 108 6.06 -16.46 -11.55
N ASP A 109 6.83 -16.19 -10.50
CA ASP A 109 8.27 -16.44 -10.46
C ASP A 109 8.74 -16.70 -9.00
N ASN A 110 10.05 -16.81 -8.80
CA ASN A 110 10.62 -17.13 -7.49
C ASN A 110 10.36 -16.04 -6.44
N ASP A 111 10.37 -14.76 -6.83
CA ASP A 111 10.41 -13.61 -5.94
C ASP A 111 9.10 -12.82 -5.93
N ASN A 112 8.19 -13.08 -6.87
CA ASN A 112 6.98 -12.32 -7.10
C ASN A 112 5.75 -13.22 -7.26
N TYR A 113 4.61 -12.70 -6.81
CA TYR A 113 3.29 -13.15 -7.24
C TYR A 113 2.88 -12.42 -8.52
N GLY A 114 2.08 -13.06 -9.35
CA GLY A 114 1.45 -12.42 -10.51
C GLY A 114 0.07 -11.89 -10.14
N LEU A 115 -0.17 -10.60 -10.28
CA LEU A 115 -1.50 -10.00 -10.17
C LEU A 115 -2.00 -9.64 -11.57
N VAL A 116 -3.00 -10.38 -12.06
CA VAL A 116 -3.61 -10.17 -13.36
C VAL A 116 -4.90 -9.39 -13.17
N ILE A 117 -5.05 -8.26 -13.86
CA ILE A 117 -6.20 -7.37 -13.75
C ILE A 117 -6.77 -7.10 -15.13
N THR A 118 -8.08 -7.29 -15.30
CA THR A 118 -8.81 -6.85 -16.50
C THR A 118 -9.40 -5.46 -16.25
N LEU A 119 -9.13 -4.53 -17.15
CA LEU A 119 -9.55 -3.13 -17.07
C LEU A 119 -9.91 -2.57 -18.46
N GLY A 120 -10.57 -1.42 -18.52
CA GLY A 120 -10.90 -0.77 -19.79
C GLY A 120 -9.64 -0.35 -20.55
N GLU A 121 -9.66 -0.46 -21.87
CA GLU A 121 -8.52 -0.08 -22.72
C GLU A 121 -8.14 1.40 -22.52
N GLY A 122 -6.83 1.68 -22.52
CA GLY A 122 -6.27 3.03 -22.35
C GLY A 122 -5.00 3.04 -21.51
N ASN A 123 -4.28 4.16 -21.51
CA ASN A 123 -3.01 4.30 -20.78
C ASN A 123 -3.17 5.17 -19.53
N TRP A 124 -4.23 4.93 -18.75
CA TRP A 124 -4.56 5.73 -17.58
C TRP A 124 -3.61 5.39 -16.43
N PRO A 125 -3.01 6.37 -15.74
CA PRO A 125 -2.25 6.08 -14.53
C PRO A 125 -3.18 5.45 -13.49
N ILE A 126 -2.75 4.35 -12.87
CA ILE A 126 -3.54 3.64 -11.86
C ILE A 126 -2.86 3.65 -10.49
N ARG A 127 -3.63 3.43 -9.45
CA ARG A 127 -3.15 3.06 -8.11
C ARG A 127 -3.84 1.77 -7.67
N LEU A 128 -3.05 0.86 -7.12
CA LEU A 128 -3.51 -0.39 -6.53
C LEU A 128 -3.67 -0.20 -5.03
N PHE A 129 -4.81 -0.64 -4.49
CA PHE A 129 -5.01 -0.81 -3.05
C PHE A 129 -5.33 -2.27 -2.80
N MET A 130 -4.63 -2.88 -1.85
CA MET A 130 -4.77 -4.28 -1.47
C MET A 130 -5.15 -4.32 0.01
N ASN A 131 -6.40 -4.67 0.28
CA ASN A 131 -6.93 -4.67 1.64
C ASN A 131 -6.96 -6.10 2.17
N SER A 132 -6.32 -6.32 3.32
CA SER A 132 -6.47 -7.51 4.15
C SER A 132 -7.35 -7.21 5.37
N ARG A 133 -7.94 -8.24 5.97
CA ARG A 133 -8.67 -8.09 7.24
C ARG A 133 -7.70 -8.03 8.42
N PRO A 134 -7.97 -7.19 9.45
CA PRO A 134 -7.31 -7.33 10.75
C PRO A 134 -7.69 -8.69 11.36
N GLY A 135 -6.71 -9.59 11.53
CA GLY A 135 -6.93 -10.87 12.23
C GLY A 135 -6.11 -12.08 11.77
N TYR A 136 -5.34 -12.00 10.68
CA TYR A 136 -4.53 -13.12 10.20
C TYR A 136 -3.04 -12.79 10.17
N VAL A 137 -2.49 -12.47 11.34
CA VAL A 137 -1.09 -12.76 11.66
C VAL A 137 -1.09 -13.96 12.60
N ASN A 138 -0.98 -15.17 12.04
CA ASN A 138 -0.59 -16.34 12.81
C ASN A 138 0.94 -16.41 12.87
#